data_AF-A0A0U1DCV5-F1
#
_entry.id   AF-A0A0U1DCV5-F1
#
_cell.length_a   1.000
_cell.length_b   1.000
_cell.length_c   1.000
_cell.angle_alpha   90.00
_cell.angle_beta   90.00
_cell.angle_gamma   90.00
#
_symmetry.space_group_name_H-M   'P 1'
#
loop_
_entity.id
_entity.type
_entity.pdbx_description
1 polymer ?
#
loop_
_entity_poly.entity_id
_entity_poly.type
_entity_poly.pdbx_seq_one_letter_code
_entity_poly.pdbx_strand_id
1 'polypeptide(L)'
;MVRYVGMDVHREFAQLAVVEDGILRDEGKIGVTPEALRAWASELRPDDEVALEATGNSDAIATLLTPLVARVVVSNPSKTRAIAEAKVKTDKVDARILAQLLAADFLPPVWLPDDRTRSLRRQVMRRAHVVRQRTRLKNQVHAILARNLAPTPPVSDLFGKTGRHWLSRQPLPADERASVQALLRQLDFHAHELALVDRELAQEALTDPMVARLMTIPGVDAIAGISIVAAVGDFSR
;
A
#
# COMPACT_ATOMS: atom_id res chain seq x y z
N MET A 1 25.76 -12.00 -22.29
CA MET A 1 26.13 -10.58 -22.48
C MET A 1 24.92 -9.83 -22.00
N VAL A 2 25.09 -9.00 -20.97
CA VAL A 2 23.97 -8.55 -20.13
C VAL A 2 23.06 -7.61 -20.92
N ARG A 3 21.76 -7.88 -20.90
CA ARG A 3 20.73 -6.95 -21.39
C ARG A 3 20.14 -6.21 -20.19
N TYR A 4 20.07 -4.89 -20.29
CA TYR A 4 19.43 -4.04 -19.29
C TYR A 4 18.06 -3.61 -19.82
N VAL A 5 17.01 -4.10 -19.19
CA VAL A 5 15.63 -3.86 -19.60
C VAL A 5 15.02 -2.78 -18.72
N GLY A 6 14.52 -1.72 -19.34
CA GLY A 6 13.69 -0.71 -18.67
C GLY A 6 12.21 -0.94 -18.97
N MET A 7 11.39 -0.96 -17.92
CA MET A 7 9.97 -1.22 -17.99
C MET A 7 9.18 -0.11 -17.30
N ASP A 8 8.49 0.71 -18.10
CA ASP A 8 7.52 1.70 -17.60
C ASP A 8 6.14 1.05 -17.49
N VAL A 9 5.67 0.85 -16.26
CA VAL A 9 4.49 0.03 -15.95
C VAL A 9 3.26 0.91 -15.76
N HIS A 10 2.26 0.72 -16.62
CA HIS A 10 0.91 1.25 -16.47
C HIS A 10 -0.05 0.18 -15.96
N ARG A 11 -1.32 0.54 -15.79
CA ARG A 11 -2.34 -0.39 -15.27
C ARG A 11 -2.61 -1.57 -16.20
N GLU A 12 -2.58 -1.35 -17.52
CA GLU A 12 -2.99 -2.33 -18.54
C GLU A 12 -1.83 -2.84 -19.38
N PHE A 13 -0.78 -2.04 -19.54
CA PHE A 13 0.38 -2.36 -20.35
C PHE A 13 1.68 -1.90 -19.67
N ALA A 14 2.80 -2.48 -20.08
CA ALA A 14 4.12 -1.99 -19.76
C ALA A 14 4.89 -1.69 -21.06
N GLN A 15 5.52 -0.53 -21.12
CA GLN A 15 6.38 -0.13 -22.24
C GLN A 15 7.81 -0.57 -21.95
N LEU A 16 8.45 -1.20 -22.93
CA LEU A 16 9.76 -1.81 -22.79
C LEU A 16 10.82 -1.10 -23.64
N ALA A 17 12.02 -1.02 -23.10
CA ALA A 17 13.25 -0.66 -23.81
C ALA A 17 14.41 -1.51 -23.30
N VAL A 18 15.41 -1.78 -24.14
CA VAL A 18 16.57 -2.60 -23.82
C VAL A 18 17.85 -1.89 -24.21
N VAL A 19 18.86 -1.97 -23.34
CA VAL A 19 20.25 -1.65 -23.67
C VAL A 19 21.06 -2.95 -23.70
N GLU A 20 21.67 -3.25 -24.84
CA GLU A 20 22.60 -4.36 -25.04
C GLU A 20 23.80 -3.80 -25.82
N ASP A 21 25.03 -4.00 -25.32
CA ASP A 21 26.26 -3.44 -25.90
C ASP A 21 26.26 -1.91 -26.08
N GLY A 22 25.60 -1.20 -25.16
CA GLY A 22 25.45 0.26 -25.24
C GLY A 22 24.47 0.73 -26.33
N ILE A 23 23.85 -0.20 -27.06
CA ILE A 23 22.84 0.09 -28.08
C ILE A 23 21.46 0.02 -27.43
N LEU A 24 20.74 1.14 -27.47
CA LEU A 24 19.37 1.26 -27.00
C LEU A 24 18.37 0.84 -28.08
N ARG A 25 17.38 0.02 -27.72
CA ARG A 25 16.28 -0.43 -28.60
C ARG A 25 14.94 -0.35 -27.87
N ASP A 26 13.89 -0.03 -28.61
CA ASP A 26 12.51 -0.15 -28.11
C ASP A 26 12.00 -1.58 -28.35
N GLU A 27 11.40 -2.20 -27.34
CA GLU A 27 10.81 -3.56 -27.42
C GLU A 27 9.28 -3.53 -27.41
N GLY A 28 8.68 -2.35 -27.60
CA GLY A 28 7.22 -2.21 -27.71
C GLY A 28 6.50 -2.32 -26.37
N LYS A 29 5.25 -2.83 -26.39
CA LYS A 29 4.36 -2.91 -25.23
C LYS A 29 3.94 -4.34 -24.96
N ILE A 30 3.88 -4.71 -23.69
CA ILE A 30 3.29 -5.97 -23.22
C ILE A 30 2.09 -5.70 -22.33
N GLY A 31 1.18 -6.67 -22.19
CA GLY A 31 0.07 -6.57 -21.24
C GLY A 31 0.54 -6.76 -19.79
N VAL A 32 -0.11 -6.08 -18.84
CA VAL A 32 0.14 -6.24 -17.39
C VAL A 32 -0.87 -7.23 -16.82
N THR A 33 -0.78 -8.48 -17.30
CA THR A 33 -1.50 -9.63 -16.76
C THR A 33 -0.52 -10.74 -16.40
N PRO A 34 -0.84 -11.65 -15.47
CA PRO A 34 0.05 -12.76 -15.14
C PRO A 34 0.44 -13.60 -16.37
N GLU A 35 -0.47 -13.81 -17.31
CA GLU A 35 -0.24 -14.59 -18.53
C GLU A 35 0.71 -13.85 -19.47
N ALA A 36 0.47 -12.58 -19.73
CA ALA A 36 1.30 -11.77 -20.63
C ALA A 36 2.71 -11.56 -20.06
N LEU A 37 2.82 -11.31 -18.75
CA LEU A 37 4.11 -11.18 -18.06
C LEU A 37 4.89 -12.50 -18.09
N ARG A 38 4.25 -13.66 -17.89
CA ARG A 38 4.94 -14.96 -18.01
C ARG A 38 5.38 -15.26 -19.44
N ALA A 39 4.53 -14.95 -20.42
CA ALA A 39 4.88 -15.14 -21.83
C ALA A 39 6.12 -14.30 -22.19
N TRP A 40 6.11 -13.01 -21.86
CA TRP A 40 7.26 -12.14 -22.06
C TRP A 40 8.49 -12.58 -21.25
N ALA A 41 8.31 -12.95 -19.98
CA ALA A 41 9.42 -13.38 -19.14
C ALA A 41 10.10 -14.68 -19.63
N SER A 42 9.44 -15.48 -20.47
CA SER A 42 10.05 -16.64 -21.11
C SER A 42 11.10 -16.29 -22.18
N GLU A 43 11.11 -15.04 -22.64
CA GLU A 43 12.08 -14.49 -23.60
C GLU A 43 13.31 -13.86 -22.92
N LEU A 44 13.29 -13.77 -21.58
CA LEU A 44 14.39 -13.26 -20.77
C LEU A 44 15.49 -14.32 -20.60
N ARG A 45 16.71 -13.83 -20.38
CA ARG A 45 17.90 -14.64 -20.10
C ARG A 45 18.24 -14.55 -18.62
N PRO A 46 18.88 -15.59 -18.05
CA PRO A 46 19.34 -15.55 -16.66
C PRO A 46 20.34 -14.42 -16.35
N ASP A 47 21.04 -13.88 -17.35
CA ASP A 47 21.98 -12.78 -17.21
C ASP A 47 21.36 -11.39 -17.45
N ASP A 48 20.05 -11.31 -17.73
CA ASP A 48 19.37 -10.03 -17.90
C ASP A 48 19.21 -9.30 -16.56
N GLU A 49 19.07 -7.99 -16.64
CA GLU A 49 18.64 -7.16 -15.52
C GLU A 49 17.41 -6.35 -15.91
N VAL A 50 16.46 -6.20 -15.00
CA VAL A 50 15.19 -5.52 -15.28
C VAL A 50 14.95 -4.39 -14.28
N ALA A 51 14.64 -3.20 -14.79
CA ALA A 51 14.30 -2.01 -14.01
C ALA A 51 12.86 -1.60 -14.23
N LEU A 52 12.18 -1.22 -13.15
CA LEU A 52 10.84 -0.65 -13.18
C LEU A 52 10.68 0.41 -12.09
N GLU A 53 9.77 1.36 -12.27
CA GLU A 53 9.42 2.32 -11.23
C GLU A 53 8.52 1.69 -10.17
N ALA A 54 8.66 2.13 -8.91
CA ALA A 54 7.78 1.74 -7.81
C ALA A 54 6.35 2.24 -8.09
N THR A 55 5.44 1.30 -8.31
CA THR A 55 4.02 1.54 -8.58
C THR A 55 3.16 0.50 -7.85
N GLY A 56 1.83 0.57 -7.97
CA GLY A 56 0.95 -0.40 -7.30
C GLY A 56 1.20 -1.86 -7.69
N ASN A 57 1.77 -2.13 -8.87
CA ASN A 57 1.98 -3.47 -9.41
C ASN A 57 3.45 -3.92 -9.35
N SER A 58 4.37 -3.03 -8.94
CA SER A 58 5.81 -3.28 -9.03
C SER A 58 6.25 -4.51 -8.24
N ASP A 59 5.69 -4.72 -7.04
CA ASP A 59 6.03 -5.86 -6.18
C ASP A 59 5.67 -7.20 -6.83
N ALA A 60 4.51 -7.26 -7.48
CA ALA A 60 4.02 -8.47 -8.13
C ALA A 60 4.87 -8.82 -9.37
N ILE A 61 5.20 -7.80 -10.16
CA ILE A 61 6.06 -7.98 -11.34
C ILE A 61 7.47 -8.35 -10.91
N ALA A 62 8.05 -7.64 -9.94
CA ALA A 62 9.38 -7.96 -9.44
C ALA A 62 9.47 -9.38 -8.89
N THR A 63 8.49 -9.81 -8.09
CA THR A 63 8.44 -11.19 -7.56
C THR A 63 8.39 -12.25 -8.67
N LEU A 64 7.67 -11.98 -9.76
CA LEU A 64 7.59 -12.88 -10.92
C LEU A 64 8.93 -12.97 -11.66
N LEU A 65 9.64 -11.86 -11.79
CA LEU A 65 10.86 -11.76 -12.58
C LEU A 65 12.13 -12.15 -11.80
N THR A 66 12.21 -11.88 -10.50
CA THR A 66 13.38 -12.17 -9.66
C THR A 66 13.97 -13.58 -9.83
N PRO A 67 13.19 -14.68 -9.93
CA PRO A 67 13.78 -16.01 -10.13
C PRO A 67 14.27 -16.29 -11.56
N LEU A 68 14.00 -15.40 -12.53
CA LEU A 68 14.23 -15.63 -13.96
C LEU A 68 15.42 -14.85 -14.52
N VAL A 69 15.85 -13.78 -13.83
CA VAL A 69 16.87 -12.84 -14.30
C VAL A 69 17.94 -12.61 -13.22
N ALA A 70 19.07 -12.01 -13.59
CA ALA A 70 20.18 -11.76 -12.67
C ALA A 70 19.80 -10.75 -11.58
N ARG A 71 19.06 -9.70 -11.96
CA ARG A 71 18.68 -8.61 -11.05
C ARG A 71 17.37 -7.95 -11.46
N VAL A 72 16.53 -7.64 -10.46
CA VAL A 72 15.38 -6.76 -10.64
C VAL A 72 15.54 -5.53 -9.75
N VAL A 73 15.48 -4.34 -10.35
CA VAL A 73 15.59 -3.06 -9.64
C VAL A 73 14.26 -2.33 -9.71
N VAL A 74 13.56 -2.24 -8.59
CA VAL A 74 12.44 -1.31 -8.44
C VAL A 74 13.00 0.03 -7.99
N SER A 75 12.85 1.07 -8.82
CA SER A 75 13.40 2.40 -8.54
C SER A 75 12.37 3.35 -7.93
N ASN A 76 12.84 4.31 -7.14
CA ASN A 76 11.97 5.35 -6.60
C ASN A 76 11.70 6.44 -7.66
N PRO A 77 10.45 6.66 -8.12
CA PRO A 77 10.13 7.59 -9.20
C PRO A 77 10.63 9.02 -8.95
N SER A 78 10.54 9.50 -7.71
CA SER A 78 10.94 10.86 -7.35
C SER A 78 12.46 11.03 -7.42
N LYS A 79 13.23 10.01 -6.99
CA LYS A 79 14.69 10.05 -7.08
C LYS A 79 15.18 9.82 -8.51
N THR A 80 14.53 8.93 -9.27
CA THR A 80 14.81 8.70 -10.69
C THR A 80 14.64 9.99 -11.49
N ARG A 81 13.54 10.74 -11.28
CA ARG A 81 13.34 12.05 -11.93
C ARG A 81 14.37 13.10 -11.55
N ALA A 82 14.89 13.08 -10.33
CA ALA A 82 15.94 14.01 -9.91
C ALA A 82 17.27 13.75 -10.65
N ILE A 83 17.49 12.52 -11.14
CA ILE A 83 18.68 12.12 -11.89
C ILE A 83 18.46 12.32 -13.40
N ALA A 84 17.27 11.97 -13.89
CA ALA A 84 16.92 12.03 -15.29
C ALA A 84 15.50 12.59 -15.46
N GLU A 85 15.41 13.88 -15.79
CA GLU A 85 14.16 14.53 -16.16
C GLU A 85 14.12 14.76 -17.67
N ALA A 86 13.11 14.20 -18.34
CA ALA A 86 12.89 14.45 -19.75
C ALA A 86 12.00 15.68 -19.97
N LYS A 87 12.38 16.55 -20.91
CA LYS A 87 11.57 17.70 -21.33
C LYS A 87 10.21 17.28 -21.92
N VAL A 88 10.14 16.08 -22.49
CA VAL A 88 8.92 15.47 -23.03
C VAL A 88 8.71 14.13 -22.35
N LYS A 89 7.59 13.99 -21.64
CA LYS A 89 7.24 12.76 -20.94
C LYS A 89 6.41 11.85 -21.84
N THR A 90 6.93 10.67 -22.15
CA THR A 90 6.21 9.61 -22.87
C THR A 90 6.65 8.26 -22.32
N ASP A 91 5.77 7.26 -22.34
CA ASP A 91 6.09 5.90 -21.85
C ASP A 91 7.38 5.34 -22.47
N LYS A 92 7.63 5.62 -23.77
CA LYS A 92 8.83 5.19 -24.47
C LYS A 92 10.09 5.83 -23.92
N VAL A 93 10.04 7.14 -23.66
CA VAL A 93 11.17 7.89 -23.09
C VAL A 93 11.45 7.40 -21.67
N ASP A 94 10.40 7.20 -20.87
CA ASP A 94 10.53 6.75 -19.48
C ASP A 94 11.14 5.32 -19.43
N ALA A 95 10.69 4.39 -20.27
CA ALA A 95 11.27 3.05 -20.37
C ALA A 95 12.75 3.07 -20.81
N ARG A 96 13.10 3.93 -21.78
CA ARG A 96 14.50 4.09 -22.24
C ARG A 96 15.41 4.64 -21.13
N ILE A 97 14.95 5.65 -20.40
CA ILE A 97 15.67 6.23 -19.27
C ILE A 97 15.94 5.15 -18.22
N LEU A 98 14.94 4.33 -17.88
CA LEU A 98 15.12 3.22 -16.94
C LEU A 98 16.19 2.23 -17.41
N ALA A 99 16.14 1.81 -18.68
CA ALA A 99 17.12 0.87 -19.24
C ALA A 99 18.56 1.44 -19.21
N GLN A 100 18.72 2.72 -19.57
CA GLN A 100 20.01 3.40 -19.56
C GLN A 100 20.55 3.61 -18.14
N LEU A 101 19.72 4.06 -17.20
CA LEU A 101 20.12 4.24 -15.81
C LEU A 101 20.48 2.90 -15.15
N LEU A 102 19.78 1.82 -15.51
CA LEU A 102 20.12 0.47 -15.05
C LEU A 102 21.49 0.03 -15.60
N ALA A 103 21.71 0.19 -16.92
CA ALA A 103 22.98 -0.14 -17.57
C ALA A 103 24.18 0.62 -16.99
N ALA A 104 23.93 1.81 -16.46
CA ALA A 104 24.95 2.66 -15.84
C ALA A 104 25.02 2.49 -14.30
N ASP A 105 24.19 1.63 -13.70
CA ASP A 105 24.07 1.42 -12.24
C ASP A 105 23.73 2.68 -11.43
N PHE A 106 22.94 3.59 -12.02
CA PHE A 106 22.50 4.86 -11.42
C PHE A 106 21.07 4.83 -10.87
N LEU A 107 20.37 3.68 -10.92
CA LEU A 107 19.01 3.60 -10.39
C LEU A 107 19.01 3.54 -8.86
N PRO A 108 18.25 4.41 -8.17
CA PRO A 108 18.11 4.36 -6.72
C PRO A 108 17.14 3.23 -6.32
N PRO A 109 17.61 2.10 -5.77
CA PRO A 109 16.76 0.95 -5.52
C PRO A 109 15.82 1.19 -4.34
N VAL A 110 14.62 0.62 -4.43
CA VAL A 110 13.66 0.48 -3.35
C VAL A 110 13.72 -0.96 -2.86
N TRP A 111 13.76 -1.13 -1.53
CA TRP A 111 13.72 -2.46 -0.94
C TRP A 111 12.38 -3.14 -1.20
N LEU A 112 12.46 -4.39 -1.65
CA LEU A 112 11.32 -5.25 -1.86
C LEU A 112 11.08 -6.09 -0.58
N PRO A 113 9.97 -5.88 0.14
CA PRO A 113 9.61 -6.72 1.28
C PRO A 113 9.40 -8.17 0.85
N ASP A 114 9.67 -9.13 1.74
CA ASP A 114 9.28 -10.53 1.54
C ASP A 114 7.74 -10.72 1.57
N ASP A 115 7.28 -11.92 1.20
CA ASP A 115 5.84 -12.21 1.12
C ASP A 115 5.11 -12.05 2.46
N ARG A 116 5.78 -12.42 3.55
CA ARG A 116 5.23 -12.28 4.91
C ARG A 116 5.00 -10.81 5.24
N THR A 117 6.01 -9.98 5.05
CA THR A 117 5.95 -8.54 5.31
C THR A 117 4.93 -7.86 4.40
N ARG A 118 4.86 -8.25 3.12
CA ARG A 118 3.83 -7.76 2.18
C ARG A 118 2.42 -8.10 2.67
N SER A 119 2.20 -9.34 3.10
CA SER A 119 0.91 -9.79 3.64
C SER A 119 0.52 -8.98 4.89
N LEU A 120 1.45 -8.85 5.84
CA LEU A 120 1.26 -8.07 7.06
C LEU A 120 0.94 -6.60 6.78
N ARG A 121 1.66 -5.96 5.87
CA ARG A 121 1.39 -4.57 5.44
C ARG A 121 -0.03 -4.42 4.90
N ARG A 122 -0.51 -5.36 4.08
CA ARG A 122 -1.89 -5.31 3.57
C ARG A 122 -2.92 -5.40 4.71
N GLN A 123 -2.70 -6.28 5.68
CA GLN A 123 -3.61 -6.43 6.83
C GLN A 123 -3.61 -5.20 7.75
N VAL A 124 -2.42 -4.66 8.09
CA VAL A 124 -2.28 -3.43 8.87
C VAL A 124 -2.91 -2.24 8.14
N MET A 125 -2.75 -2.16 6.82
CA MET A 125 -3.38 -1.11 6.01
C MET A 125 -4.90 -1.25 5.94
N ARG A 126 -5.44 -2.48 5.84
CA ARG A 126 -6.88 -2.77 5.95
C ARG A 126 -7.42 -2.24 7.28
N ARG A 127 -6.75 -2.58 8.39
CA ARG A 127 -7.11 -2.08 9.74
C ARG A 127 -7.14 -0.55 9.78
N ALA A 128 -6.07 0.09 9.32
CA ALA A 128 -5.94 1.55 9.32
C ALA A 128 -7.05 2.21 8.48
N HIS A 129 -7.46 1.59 7.37
CA HIS A 129 -8.58 2.07 6.55
C HIS A 129 -9.90 2.03 7.33
N VAL A 130 -10.22 0.91 7.99
CA VAL A 130 -11.43 0.76 8.80
C VAL A 130 -11.45 1.78 9.95
N VAL A 131 -10.32 1.98 10.64
CA VAL A 131 -10.21 2.99 11.70
C VAL A 131 -10.49 4.40 11.16
N ARG A 132 -9.91 4.77 10.02
CA ARG A 132 -10.17 6.08 9.38
C ARG A 132 -11.64 6.24 8.98
N GLN A 133 -12.28 5.19 8.46
CA GLN A 133 -13.72 5.21 8.15
C GLN A 133 -14.54 5.47 9.41
N ARG A 134 -14.27 4.73 10.51
CA ARG A 134 -14.96 4.95 11.80
C ARG A 134 -14.79 6.38 12.31
N THR A 135 -13.58 6.92 12.27
CA THR A 135 -13.32 8.32 12.66
C THR A 135 -14.12 9.30 11.81
N ARG A 136 -14.17 9.11 10.49
CA ARG A 136 -14.96 9.94 9.59
C ARG A 136 -16.45 9.90 9.93
N LEU A 137 -17.00 8.72 10.20
CA LEU A 137 -18.41 8.56 10.57
C LEU A 137 -18.74 9.23 11.91
N LYS A 138 -17.88 9.04 12.91
CA LYS A 138 -18.01 9.70 14.22
C LYS A 138 -17.99 11.22 14.07
N ASN A 139 -17.06 11.76 13.29
CA ASN A 139 -16.95 13.20 13.03
C ASN A 139 -18.18 13.74 12.31
N GLN A 140 -18.79 12.98 11.40
CA GLN A 140 -20.06 13.37 10.78
C GLN A 140 -21.18 13.49 11.82
N VAL A 141 -21.32 12.52 12.74
CA VAL A 141 -22.28 12.60 13.85
C VAL A 141 -22.02 13.84 14.72
N HIS A 142 -20.76 14.12 15.08
CA HIS A 142 -20.43 15.34 15.82
C HIS A 142 -20.80 16.62 15.05
N ALA A 143 -20.58 16.66 13.74
CA ALA A 143 -20.98 17.80 12.91
C ALA A 143 -22.51 17.98 12.85
N ILE A 144 -23.29 16.89 12.88
CA ILE A 144 -24.77 16.91 12.98
C ILE A 144 -25.17 17.59 14.30
N LEU A 145 -24.61 17.12 15.41
CA LEU A 145 -24.91 17.70 16.72
C LEU A 145 -24.56 19.19 16.80
N ALA A 146 -23.36 19.55 16.31
CA ALA A 146 -22.88 20.93 16.35
C ALA A 146 -23.78 21.89 15.56
N ARG A 147 -24.18 21.54 14.32
CA ARG A 147 -25.00 22.43 13.49
C ARG A 147 -26.44 22.58 13.96
N ASN A 148 -26.94 21.64 14.75
CA ASN A 148 -28.25 21.74 15.40
C ASN A 148 -28.17 22.30 16.83
N LEU A 149 -27.01 22.83 17.24
CA LEU A 149 -26.80 23.37 18.59
C LEU A 149 -27.17 22.37 19.70
N ALA A 150 -26.95 21.07 19.46
CA ALA A 150 -27.23 20.05 20.46
C ALA A 150 -26.31 20.23 21.67
N PRO A 151 -26.80 20.00 22.90
CA PRO A 151 -26.00 20.15 24.10
C PRO A 151 -24.79 19.21 24.10
N THR A 152 -23.78 19.55 24.89
CA THR A 152 -22.63 18.65 25.09
C THR A 152 -23.11 17.34 25.72
N PRO A 153 -22.75 16.17 25.15
CA PRO A 153 -23.16 14.90 25.71
C PRO A 153 -22.54 14.71 27.11
N PRO A 154 -23.32 14.34 28.13
CA PRO A 154 -22.82 14.10 29.49
C PRO A 154 -22.20 12.70 29.63
N VAL A 155 -21.43 12.28 28.62
CA VAL A 155 -20.79 10.95 28.56
C VAL A 155 -19.40 11.06 27.93
N SER A 156 -18.49 10.18 28.34
CA SER A 156 -17.16 10.06 27.74
C SER A 156 -17.17 9.35 26.39
N ASP A 157 -18.08 8.38 26.21
CA ASP A 157 -18.27 7.67 24.94
C ASP A 157 -19.68 7.92 24.37
N LEU A 158 -19.75 8.86 23.43
CA LEU A 158 -20.98 9.18 22.69
C LEU A 158 -21.53 7.98 21.89
N PHE A 159 -20.66 7.07 21.45
CA PHE A 159 -21.04 5.98 20.55
C PHE A 159 -21.29 4.65 21.28
N GLY A 160 -21.14 4.63 22.59
CA GLY A 160 -21.50 3.52 23.48
C GLY A 160 -23.00 3.48 23.78
N LYS A 161 -23.45 2.51 24.60
CA LYS A 161 -24.88 2.29 24.90
C LYS A 161 -25.57 3.54 25.46
N THR A 162 -24.98 4.15 26.49
CA THR A 162 -25.53 5.36 27.14
C THR A 162 -25.49 6.58 26.21
N GLY A 163 -24.38 6.78 25.49
CA GLY A 163 -24.26 7.88 24.54
C GLY A 163 -25.26 7.78 23.38
N ARG A 164 -25.52 6.57 22.86
CA ARG A 164 -26.56 6.35 21.84
C ARG A 164 -27.97 6.57 22.37
N HIS A 165 -28.25 6.22 23.62
CA HIS A 165 -29.53 6.56 24.25
C HIS A 165 -29.69 8.08 24.40
N TRP A 166 -28.62 8.80 24.72
CA TRP A 166 -28.64 10.26 24.72
C TRP A 166 -28.85 10.83 23.31
N LEU A 167 -28.15 10.30 22.29
CA LEU A 167 -28.28 10.71 20.88
C LEU A 167 -29.73 10.60 20.38
N SER A 168 -30.43 9.52 20.73
CA SER A 168 -31.81 9.30 20.26
C SER A 168 -32.81 10.32 20.82
N ARG A 169 -32.47 10.98 21.93
CA ARG A 169 -33.29 11.99 22.60
C ARG A 169 -33.01 13.42 22.12
N GLN A 170 -32.01 13.63 21.26
CA GLN A 170 -31.70 14.98 20.77
C GLN A 170 -32.80 15.50 19.84
N PRO A 171 -33.15 16.80 19.93
CA PRO A 171 -34.16 17.43 19.09
C PRO A 171 -33.59 17.72 17.69
N LEU A 172 -33.28 16.67 16.94
CA LEU A 172 -32.81 16.78 15.56
C LEU A 172 -33.98 16.78 14.56
N PRO A 173 -33.88 17.54 13.46
CA PRO A 173 -34.72 17.39 12.27
C PRO A 173 -34.79 15.93 11.80
N ALA A 174 -35.89 15.56 11.14
CA ALA A 174 -36.16 14.17 10.79
C ALA A 174 -35.10 13.55 9.85
N ASP A 175 -34.62 14.32 8.90
CA ASP A 175 -33.55 13.99 7.94
C ASP A 175 -32.18 13.84 8.63
N GLU A 176 -31.85 14.75 9.55
CA GLU A 176 -30.64 14.68 10.37
C GLU A 176 -30.65 13.46 11.30
N ARG A 177 -31.80 13.17 11.91
CA ARG A 177 -32.01 11.97 12.74
C ARG A 177 -31.84 10.70 11.92
N ALA A 178 -32.40 10.64 10.71
CA ALA A 178 -32.22 9.51 9.80
C ALA A 178 -30.73 9.34 9.40
N SER A 179 -30.03 10.46 9.17
CA SER A 179 -28.60 10.47 8.87
C SER A 179 -27.77 9.92 10.04
N VAL A 180 -28.01 10.38 11.27
CA VAL A 180 -27.35 9.82 12.47
C VAL A 180 -27.59 8.32 12.58
N GLN A 181 -28.82 7.86 12.40
CA GLN A 181 -29.13 6.43 12.47
C GLN A 181 -28.38 5.61 11.40
N ALA A 182 -28.28 6.13 10.17
CA ALA A 182 -27.50 5.49 9.11
C ALA A 182 -26.01 5.43 9.44
N LEU A 183 -25.43 6.52 9.96
CA LEU A 183 -24.03 6.59 10.38
C LEU A 183 -23.74 5.62 11.54
N LEU A 184 -24.67 5.47 12.48
CA LEU A 184 -24.54 4.51 13.59
C LEU A 184 -24.54 3.06 13.09
N ARG A 185 -25.40 2.70 12.13
CA ARG A 185 -25.38 1.36 11.49
C ARG A 185 -24.06 1.09 10.77
N GLN A 186 -23.52 2.08 10.05
CA GLN A 186 -22.20 1.96 9.41
C GLN A 186 -21.09 1.82 10.46
N LEU A 187 -21.17 2.56 11.57
CA LEU A 187 -20.22 2.45 12.67
C LEU A 187 -20.22 1.06 13.31
N ASP A 188 -21.39 0.44 13.43
CA ASP A 188 -21.54 -0.94 13.94
C ASP A 188 -20.94 -1.96 12.97
N PHE A 189 -21.22 -1.83 11.67
CA PHE A 189 -20.61 -2.64 10.63
C PHE A 189 -19.07 -2.57 10.69
N HIS A 190 -18.51 -1.36 10.72
CA HIS A 190 -17.06 -1.19 10.80
C HIS A 190 -16.46 -1.60 12.15
N ALA A 191 -17.22 -1.57 13.24
CA ALA A 191 -16.77 -2.11 14.51
C ALA A 191 -16.62 -3.64 14.44
N HIS A 192 -17.55 -4.32 13.76
CA HIS A 192 -17.44 -5.76 13.50
C HIS A 192 -16.23 -6.08 12.60
N GLU A 193 -16.09 -5.38 11.46
CA GLU A 193 -14.94 -5.57 10.56
C GLU A 193 -13.61 -5.31 11.26
N LEU A 194 -13.52 -4.28 12.10
CA LEU A 194 -12.31 -4.00 12.85
C LEU A 194 -11.98 -5.13 13.82
N ALA A 195 -12.97 -5.71 14.50
CA ALA A 195 -12.74 -6.81 15.42
C ALA A 195 -12.24 -8.09 14.71
N LEU A 196 -12.68 -8.32 13.47
CA LEU A 196 -12.15 -9.43 12.65
C LEU A 196 -10.69 -9.21 12.29
N VAL A 197 -10.34 -8.02 11.79
CA VAL A 197 -8.96 -7.67 11.43
C VAL A 197 -8.04 -7.66 12.66
N ASP A 198 -8.52 -7.14 13.80
CA ASP A 198 -7.78 -7.14 15.05
C ASP A 198 -7.49 -8.56 15.53
N ARG A 199 -8.44 -9.50 15.35
CA ARG A 199 -8.23 -10.92 15.68
C ARG A 199 -7.18 -11.56 14.78
N GLU A 200 -7.27 -11.34 13.47
CA GLU A 200 -6.30 -11.86 12.48
C GLU A 200 -4.88 -11.37 12.82
N LEU A 201 -4.71 -10.07 13.06
CA LEU A 201 -3.43 -9.47 13.43
C LEU A 201 -2.92 -9.93 14.78
N ALA A 202 -3.80 -10.10 15.78
CA ALA A 202 -3.41 -10.59 17.09
C ALA A 202 -2.91 -12.05 17.04
N GLN A 203 -3.51 -12.90 16.19
CA GLN A 203 -3.05 -14.27 16.01
C GLN A 203 -1.63 -14.34 15.44
N GLU A 204 -1.33 -13.52 14.43
CA GLU A 204 0.02 -13.41 13.87
C GLU A 204 1.01 -12.77 14.86
N ALA A 205 0.56 -11.79 15.65
CA ALA A 205 1.38 -11.15 16.68
C ALA A 205 1.81 -12.12 17.79
N LEU A 206 0.95 -13.05 18.20
CA LEU A 206 1.23 -14.01 19.27
C LEU A 206 2.32 -15.02 18.91
N THR A 207 2.51 -15.31 17.63
CA THR A 207 3.51 -16.27 17.14
C THR A 207 4.82 -15.60 16.73
N ASP A 208 4.90 -14.27 16.74
CA ASP A 208 6.07 -13.50 16.30
C ASP A 208 6.97 -13.10 17.50
N PRO A 209 8.20 -13.64 17.60
CA PRO A 209 9.13 -13.31 18.69
C PRO A 209 9.54 -11.82 18.73
N MET A 210 9.56 -11.15 17.58
CA MET A 210 9.86 -9.72 17.51
C MET A 210 8.74 -8.90 18.11
N VAL A 211 7.48 -9.27 17.85
CA VAL A 211 6.33 -8.61 18.47
C VAL A 211 6.33 -8.82 19.98
N ALA A 212 6.60 -10.05 20.44
CA ALA A 212 6.73 -10.34 21.86
C ALA A 212 7.81 -9.47 22.54
N ARG A 213 8.96 -9.27 21.87
CA ARG A 213 10.01 -8.36 22.36
C ARG A 213 9.55 -6.90 22.38
N LEU A 214 8.89 -6.42 21.33
CA LEU A 214 8.38 -5.05 21.26
C LEU A 214 7.35 -4.76 22.35
N MET A 215 6.50 -5.72 22.70
CA MET A 215 5.49 -5.58 23.77
C MET A 215 6.09 -5.45 25.18
N THR A 216 7.40 -5.65 25.35
CA THR A 216 8.08 -5.33 26.62
C THR A 216 8.26 -3.82 26.82
N ILE A 217 8.11 -3.02 25.77
CA ILE A 217 8.18 -1.57 25.81
C ILE A 217 6.84 -1.03 26.34
N PRO A 218 6.83 -0.21 27.41
CA PRO A 218 5.61 0.39 27.93
C PRO A 218 4.82 1.14 26.85
N GLY A 219 3.53 0.81 26.71
CA GLY A 219 2.64 1.42 25.72
C GLY A 219 2.60 0.73 24.35
N VAL A 220 3.41 -0.32 24.12
CA VAL A 220 3.35 -1.13 22.90
C VAL A 220 2.52 -2.39 23.16
N ASP A 221 1.34 -2.46 22.54
CA ASP A 221 0.51 -3.67 22.54
C ASP A 221 0.80 -4.55 21.30
N ALA A 222 0.11 -5.69 21.20
CA ALA A 222 0.28 -6.62 20.08
C ALA A 222 0.02 -5.97 18.72
N ILE A 223 -0.96 -5.08 18.64
CA ILE A 223 -1.35 -4.40 17.41
C ILE A 223 -0.30 -3.35 17.00
N ALA A 224 0.18 -2.57 17.96
CA ALA A 224 1.27 -1.63 17.75
C ALA A 224 2.55 -2.37 17.34
N GLY A 225 2.89 -3.45 18.04
CA GLY A 225 4.06 -4.28 17.76
C GLY A 225 4.03 -4.87 16.35
N ILE A 226 2.95 -5.55 15.95
CA ILE A 226 2.84 -6.12 14.60
C ILE A 226 2.80 -5.04 13.52
N SER A 227 2.26 -3.86 13.81
CA SER A 227 2.27 -2.72 12.88
C SER A 227 3.70 -2.20 12.65
N ILE A 228 4.54 -2.17 13.69
CA ILE A 228 5.97 -1.81 13.58
C ILE A 228 6.71 -2.86 12.76
N VAL A 229 6.51 -4.16 13.05
CA VAL A 229 7.11 -5.26 12.27
C VAL A 229 6.71 -5.16 10.80
N ALA A 230 5.44 -4.93 10.50
CA ALA A 230 4.97 -4.75 9.13
C ALA A 230 5.60 -3.52 8.44
N ALA A 231 5.77 -2.41 9.17
CA ALA A 231 6.34 -1.19 8.62
C ALA A 231 7.83 -1.35 8.30
N VAL A 232 8.60 -1.94 9.21
CA VAL A 232 10.05 -2.10 9.06
C VAL A 232 10.40 -3.28 8.16
N GLY A 233 9.78 -4.43 8.40
CA GLY A 233 10.11 -5.71 7.78
C GLY A 233 11.41 -6.29 8.36
N ASP A 234 12.49 -6.16 7.59
CA ASP A 234 13.82 -6.56 8.04
C ASP A 234 14.47 -5.42 8.85
N PHE A 235 14.73 -5.68 10.14
CA PHE A 235 15.38 -4.74 11.05
C PHE A 235 16.90 -4.64 10.88
N SER A 236 17.52 -5.51 10.07
CA SER A 236 18.97 -5.49 9.82
C SER A 236 19.40 -4.60 8.66
N ARG A 237 18.43 -4.07 7.91
CA ARG A 237 18.63 -3.18 6.75
C ARG A 237 18.57 -1.71 7.14
#